data_AF-A0A2V8WK35-F1
#
_entry.id   AF-A0A2V8WK35-F1
#
_cell.length_a   1.000
_cell.length_b   1.000
_cell.length_c   1.000
_cell.angle_alpha   90.00
_cell.angle_beta   90.00
_cell.angle_gamma   90.00
#
_symmetry.space_group_name_H-M   'P 1'
#
loop_
_entity.id
_entity.type
_entity.pdbx_description
1 polymer ?
#
loop_
_entity_poly.entity_id
_entity_poly.type
_entity_poly.pdbx_seq_one_letter_code
_entity_poly.pdbx_strand_id
1 'polypeptide(L)'
;MASLSKSIFRIAIMACLVSIALTGCKASGHDSPSTTQPPLTSTAASAPPQAADEAPLPEKSGGFDGKRAFAHVAKQVSFGPHPSGSPAIAQVQDYLLSELKSYGCNVETDAFGADTPVGRLPMENILVKIPGEKPGVILLGTHYDTKRLDNFVGADDGGSSTAVMLELARLLCKQHGKYAVWIAFFDGEEAVRLQWEDPDNRYGSRQMAARFANSGDIKKIRAFLLADIVGGRNSRFRRDDSSTEWLTDLVWEVAARLGYAGLFLNELTGIGGDDHHSFTQRGVPAVDVIDLIPNEVPYWHTPQDTLDKISAKNLAIVGHVFLESVKQLQSK
;
A
#
# COMPACT_ATOMS: atom_id res chain seq x y z
N MET A 1 7.56 -11.33 -54.15
CA MET A 1 6.32 -11.78 -53.48
C MET A 1 6.06 -10.83 -52.32
N ALA A 2 5.16 -9.89 -52.52
CA ALA A 2 4.71 -8.95 -51.51
C ALA A 2 3.20 -9.10 -51.41
N SER A 3 2.66 -9.31 -50.21
CA SER A 3 1.22 -9.30 -49.95
C SER A 3 0.95 -8.48 -48.70
N LEU A 4 0.14 -7.44 -48.91
CA LEU A 4 -0.51 -6.61 -47.91
C LEU A 4 -1.54 -7.42 -47.08
N SER A 5 -1.81 -6.98 -45.85
CA SER A 5 -3.16 -6.71 -45.31
C SER A 5 -3.03 -6.17 -43.88
N LYS A 6 -3.16 -4.85 -43.64
CA LYS A 6 -4.39 -4.15 -43.19
C LYS A 6 -5.05 -4.77 -41.94
N SER A 7 -4.79 -4.15 -40.78
CA SER A 7 -5.65 -4.24 -39.59
C SER A 7 -6.47 -2.95 -39.47
N ILE A 8 -7.79 -3.12 -39.31
CA ILE A 8 -8.80 -2.07 -39.26
C ILE A 8 -9.07 -1.72 -37.80
N PHE A 9 -8.84 -0.46 -37.43
CA PHE A 9 -9.28 0.13 -36.17
C PHE A 9 -10.76 0.50 -36.29
N ARG A 10 -11.63 0.01 -35.39
CA ARG A 10 -13.02 0.48 -35.27
C ARG A 10 -13.11 1.40 -34.05
N ILE A 11 -13.29 2.68 -34.32
CA ILE A 11 -13.65 3.72 -33.36
C ILE A 11 -15.18 3.69 -33.23
N ALA A 12 -15.70 3.52 -32.02
CA ALA A 12 -17.12 3.70 -31.71
C ALA A 12 -17.32 5.05 -31.01
N ILE A 13 -17.92 6.00 -31.73
CA ILE A 13 -18.40 7.29 -31.20
C ILE A 13 -19.86 7.07 -30.82
N MET A 14 -20.20 7.26 -29.54
CA MET A 14 -21.59 7.29 -29.09
C MET A 14 -21.92 8.71 -28.61
N ALA A 15 -22.63 9.45 -29.46
CA ALA A 15 -23.19 10.76 -29.16
C ALA A 15 -24.63 10.57 -28.64
N CYS A 16 -24.91 11.00 -27.42
CA CYS A 16 -26.27 11.12 -26.90
C CYS A 16 -26.78 12.56 -27.11
N LEU A 17 -27.89 12.66 -27.83
CA LEU A 17 -28.63 13.87 -28.14
C LEU A 17 -29.45 14.35 -26.93
N VAL A 18 -29.35 15.65 -26.67
CA VAL A 18 -30.17 16.43 -25.75
C VAL A 18 -31.48 16.79 -26.45
N SER A 19 -32.62 16.52 -25.81
CA SER A 19 -33.93 17.01 -26.26
C SER A 19 -34.53 17.91 -25.18
N ILE A 20 -34.58 19.20 -25.47
CA ILE A 20 -35.28 20.24 -24.71
C ILE A 20 -36.74 20.27 -25.17
N ALA A 21 -37.68 20.19 -24.23
CA ALA A 21 -39.08 20.56 -24.47
C ALA A 21 -39.50 21.59 -23.41
N LEU A 22 -39.73 22.81 -23.87
CA LEU A 22 -40.33 23.93 -23.14
C LEU A 22 -41.78 24.09 -23.62
N THR A 23 -42.74 23.99 -22.70
CA THR A 23 -44.02 24.70 -22.78
C THR A 23 -44.52 24.98 -21.37
N GLY A 24 -44.72 26.26 -21.05
CA GLY A 24 -45.34 26.72 -19.81
C GLY A 24 -46.81 27.07 -20.00
N CYS A 25 -47.60 27.06 -18.92
CA CYS A 25 -48.20 28.27 -18.34
C CYS A 25 -49.24 27.97 -17.25
N LYS A 26 -49.19 28.85 -16.24
CA LYS A 26 -50.24 29.38 -15.37
C LYS A 26 -50.62 28.67 -14.07
N ALA A 27 -50.63 29.53 -13.07
CA ALA A 27 -50.87 29.34 -11.66
C ALA A 27 -52.34 29.48 -11.29
N SER A 28 -52.74 28.78 -10.23
CA SER A 28 -53.77 29.21 -9.29
C SER A 28 -53.45 28.59 -7.94
N GLY A 29 -53.28 29.43 -6.92
CA GLY A 29 -52.96 29.03 -5.57
C GLY A 29 -54.15 28.40 -4.85
N HIS A 30 -53.86 27.59 -3.83
CA HIS A 30 -54.72 27.32 -2.69
C HIS A 30 -53.87 26.83 -1.50
N ASP A 31 -54.31 27.25 -0.32
CA ASP A 31 -53.66 27.18 0.98
C ASP A 31 -53.32 25.76 1.48
N SER A 32 -52.33 25.73 2.38
CA SER A 32 -51.79 24.55 3.07
C SER A 32 -52.83 23.77 3.90
N PRO A 33 -52.47 22.54 4.30
CA PRO A 33 -52.10 22.39 5.70
C PRO A 33 -50.79 21.62 5.91
N SER A 34 -50.05 22.07 6.92
CA SER A 34 -48.80 21.49 7.39
C SER A 34 -48.99 20.05 7.87
N THR A 35 -48.33 19.10 7.21
CA THR A 35 -48.10 17.76 7.75
C THR A 35 -46.74 17.73 8.43
N THR A 36 -46.76 17.74 9.76
CA THR A 36 -45.62 17.48 10.63
C THR A 36 -45.03 16.09 10.32
N GLN A 37 -43.86 16.04 9.69
CA GLN A 37 -43.05 14.83 9.67
C GLN A 37 -42.44 14.59 11.06
N PRO A 38 -42.60 13.40 11.67
CA PRO A 38 -41.87 13.06 12.88
C PRO A 38 -40.37 12.94 12.56
N PRO A 39 -39.48 13.28 13.50
CA PRO A 39 -38.04 13.19 13.28
C PRO A 39 -37.65 11.73 13.07
N LEU A 40 -37.08 11.43 11.91
CA LEU A 40 -36.40 10.15 11.67
C LEU A 40 -35.15 10.15 12.54
N THR A 41 -35.31 9.58 13.73
CA THR A 41 -34.23 9.21 14.64
C THR A 41 -33.22 8.36 13.87
N SER A 42 -32.01 8.88 13.74
CA SER A 42 -30.82 8.13 13.36
C SER A 42 -30.59 7.03 14.40
N THR A 43 -31.17 5.87 14.16
CA THR A 43 -30.67 4.64 14.77
C THR A 43 -29.39 4.30 14.01
N ALA A 44 -28.25 4.71 14.57
CA ALA A 44 -26.98 4.11 14.22
C ALA A 44 -27.16 2.59 14.38
N ALA A 45 -27.31 1.90 13.26
CA ALA A 45 -27.32 0.45 13.23
C ALA A 45 -25.92 0.02 13.62
N SER A 46 -25.73 -0.34 14.89
CA SER A 46 -24.57 -1.11 15.33
C SER A 46 -24.57 -2.38 14.50
N ALA A 47 -23.61 -2.49 13.59
CA ALA A 47 -23.39 -3.69 12.81
C ALA A 47 -23.27 -4.90 13.77
N PRO A 48 -23.81 -6.08 13.42
CA PRO A 48 -23.66 -7.27 14.23
C PRO A 48 -22.17 -7.58 14.44
N PRO A 49 -21.76 -8.14 15.59
CA PRO A 49 -20.39 -8.59 15.78
C PRO A 49 -20.08 -9.68 14.77
N GLN A 50 -19.27 -9.33 13.77
CA GLN A 50 -18.92 -10.18 12.64
C GLN A 50 -17.96 -11.27 13.14
N ALA A 51 -18.48 -12.48 13.32
CA ALA A 51 -17.71 -13.62 13.79
C ALA A 51 -16.69 -14.09 12.71
N ALA A 52 -15.45 -14.35 13.17
CA ALA A 52 -14.33 -15.00 12.49
C ALA A 52 -13.44 -14.18 11.53
N ASP A 53 -12.96 -13.01 11.97
CA ASP A 53 -11.66 -12.45 11.53
C ASP A 53 -10.64 -12.53 12.68
N GLU A 54 -10.55 -13.71 13.30
CA GLU A 54 -9.58 -13.93 14.38
C GLU A 54 -8.19 -14.06 13.77
N ALA A 55 -7.39 -13.00 13.94
CA ALA A 55 -5.97 -13.05 13.64
C ALA A 55 -5.28 -14.17 14.43
N PRO A 56 -4.29 -14.87 13.84
CA PRO A 56 -3.44 -15.78 14.59
C PRO A 56 -2.89 -15.08 15.83
N LEU A 57 -2.85 -15.80 16.95
CA LEU A 57 -2.17 -15.30 18.14
C LEU A 57 -0.70 -15.01 17.82
N PRO A 58 -0.08 -13.96 18.39
CA PRO A 58 1.30 -13.60 18.10
C PRO A 58 2.30 -14.76 18.20
N GLU A 59 2.10 -15.71 19.11
CA GLU A 59 2.97 -16.88 19.28
C GLU A 59 2.94 -17.82 18.06
N LYS A 60 1.86 -17.80 17.27
CA LYS A 60 1.71 -18.58 16.03
C LYS A 60 2.20 -17.84 14.79
N SER A 61 2.57 -16.56 14.91
CA SER A 61 3.03 -15.68 13.83
C SER A 61 4.45 -15.13 14.10
N GLY A 62 5.26 -15.88 14.85
CA GLY A 62 6.65 -15.50 15.16
C GLY A 62 6.78 -14.24 16.03
N GLY A 63 5.70 -13.86 16.73
CA GLY A 63 5.59 -12.66 17.56
C GLY A 63 4.85 -11.49 16.90
N PHE A 64 4.50 -11.60 15.60
CA PHE A 64 3.78 -10.55 14.88
C PHE A 64 2.32 -10.47 15.31
N ASP A 65 1.87 -9.31 15.78
CA ASP A 65 0.52 -9.12 16.28
C ASP A 65 -0.37 -8.40 15.25
N GLY A 66 -1.28 -9.15 14.62
CA GLY A 66 -2.23 -8.60 13.64
C GLY A 66 -3.19 -7.56 14.22
N LYS A 67 -3.51 -7.61 15.52
CA LYS A 67 -4.38 -6.61 16.16
C LYS A 67 -3.63 -5.29 16.36
N ARG A 68 -2.33 -5.35 16.68
CA ARG A 68 -1.47 -4.15 16.72
C ARG A 68 -1.31 -3.54 15.33
N ALA A 69 -1.04 -4.36 14.32
CA ALA A 69 -1.00 -3.89 12.93
C ALA A 69 -2.33 -3.22 12.54
N PHE A 70 -3.48 -3.86 12.79
CA PHE A 70 -4.78 -3.25 12.52
C PHE A 70 -4.98 -1.91 13.24
N ALA A 71 -4.55 -1.79 14.51
CA ALA A 71 -4.59 -0.53 15.25
C ALA A 71 -3.72 0.55 14.60
N HIS A 72 -2.57 0.20 14.02
CA HIS A 72 -1.75 1.12 13.24
C HIS A 72 -2.47 1.59 11.96
N VAL A 73 -3.20 0.71 11.25
CA VAL A 73 -4.04 1.11 10.10
C VAL A 73 -5.12 2.10 10.56
N ALA A 74 -5.85 1.76 11.64
CA ALA A 74 -6.89 2.62 12.19
C ALA A 74 -6.36 3.99 12.61
N LYS A 75 -5.14 4.04 13.14
CA LYS A 75 -4.50 5.30 13.54
C LYS A 75 -4.14 6.14 12.32
N GLN A 76 -3.61 5.56 11.26
CA GLN A 76 -3.32 6.28 10.00
C GLN A 76 -4.60 6.86 9.40
N VAL A 77 -5.65 6.03 9.24
CA VAL A 77 -6.97 6.46 8.72
C VAL A 77 -7.58 7.59 9.56
N SER A 78 -7.33 7.63 10.88
CA SER A 78 -7.86 8.68 11.75
C SER A 78 -7.33 10.09 11.45
N PHE A 79 -6.21 10.21 10.72
CA PHE A 79 -5.69 11.50 10.25
C PHE A 79 -6.41 12.01 9.00
N GLY A 80 -7.22 11.16 8.35
CA GLY A 80 -7.87 11.46 7.07
C GLY A 80 -6.95 11.23 5.87
N PRO A 81 -7.39 11.62 4.65
CA PRO A 81 -6.55 11.59 3.45
C PRO A 81 -5.24 12.35 3.67
N HIS A 82 -4.12 11.73 3.35
CA HIS A 82 -2.78 12.25 3.59
C HIS A 82 -1.89 12.16 2.34
N PRO A 83 -2.27 12.82 1.23
CA PRO A 83 -1.41 12.88 0.04
C PRO A 83 -0.15 13.70 0.32
N SER A 84 0.91 13.46 -0.46
CA SER A 84 2.18 14.18 -0.34
C SER A 84 1.99 15.71 -0.34
N GLY A 85 2.75 16.36 0.55
CA GLY A 85 2.68 17.81 0.79
C GLY A 85 1.45 18.30 1.57
N SER A 86 0.58 17.42 2.06
CA SER A 86 -0.56 17.81 2.90
C SER A 86 -0.18 18.04 4.37
N PRO A 87 -0.98 18.77 5.17
CA PRO A 87 -0.79 18.81 6.61
C PRO A 87 -1.05 17.46 7.32
N ALA A 88 -1.83 16.56 6.70
CA ALA A 88 -2.16 15.27 7.28
C ALA A 88 -0.99 14.27 7.16
N ILE A 89 -0.25 14.27 6.04
CA ILE A 89 0.93 13.41 5.90
C ILE A 89 2.03 13.74 6.92
N ALA A 90 2.16 15.02 7.32
CA ALA A 90 3.05 15.41 8.42
C ALA A 90 2.65 14.78 9.76
N GLN A 91 1.36 14.63 10.04
CA GLN A 91 0.89 13.96 11.25
C GLN A 91 1.13 12.45 11.21
N VAL A 92 1.03 11.85 10.01
CA VAL A 92 1.42 10.44 9.79
C VAL A 92 2.91 10.27 10.02
N GLN A 93 3.78 11.11 9.44
CA GLN A 93 5.23 11.09 9.66
C GLN A 93 5.59 11.19 11.15
N ASP A 94 5.03 12.16 11.87
CA ASP A 94 5.23 12.32 13.32
C ASP A 94 4.84 11.06 14.10
N TYR A 95 3.73 10.43 13.71
CA TYR A 95 3.27 9.18 14.30
C TYR A 95 4.23 8.01 14.00
N LEU A 96 4.65 7.82 12.74
CA LEU A 96 5.61 6.78 12.36
C LEU A 96 6.92 6.94 13.13
N LEU A 97 7.48 8.15 13.16
CA LEU A 97 8.72 8.46 13.88
C LEU A 97 8.57 8.20 15.39
N SER A 98 7.44 8.56 15.99
CA SER A 98 7.14 8.30 17.40
C SER A 98 7.10 6.81 17.72
N GLU A 99 6.36 6.02 16.94
CA GLU A 99 6.25 4.58 17.14
C GLU A 99 7.61 3.89 16.97
N LEU A 100 8.32 4.18 15.88
CA LEU A 100 9.66 3.63 15.61
C LEU A 100 10.66 3.96 16.71
N LYS A 101 10.64 5.21 17.22
CA LYS A 101 11.47 5.61 18.35
C LYS A 101 11.09 4.85 19.62
N SER A 102 9.80 4.64 19.88
CA SER A 102 9.32 3.86 21.04
C SER A 102 9.78 2.40 20.99
N TYR A 103 10.02 1.87 19.78
CA TYR A 103 10.53 0.52 19.55
C TYR A 103 12.06 0.41 19.71
N GLY A 104 12.75 1.55 19.88
CA GLY A 104 14.21 1.62 19.98
C GLY A 104 14.91 1.55 18.62
N CYS A 105 14.21 1.82 17.53
CA CYS A 105 14.77 1.79 16.19
C CYS A 105 15.74 2.97 15.96
N ASN A 106 16.80 2.73 15.20
CA ASN A 106 17.62 3.80 14.61
C ASN A 106 16.96 4.26 13.31
N VAL A 107 16.53 5.52 13.28
CA VAL A 107 15.71 6.08 12.19
C VAL A 107 16.44 7.26 11.55
N GLU A 108 16.48 7.26 10.22
CA GLU A 108 16.90 8.39 9.39
C GLU A 108 15.70 8.87 8.57
N THR A 109 15.65 10.17 8.25
CA THR A 109 14.70 10.71 7.26
C THR A 109 15.43 11.24 6.03
N ASP A 110 14.72 11.33 4.92
CA ASP A 110 15.22 11.82 3.63
C ASP A 110 14.18 12.77 3.06
N ALA A 111 14.28 14.04 3.44
CA ALA A 111 13.41 15.10 2.96
C ALA A 111 13.87 15.60 1.58
N PHE A 112 12.93 15.70 0.64
CA PHE A 112 13.20 16.15 -0.73
C PHE A 112 12.00 16.91 -1.31
N GLY A 113 12.20 17.52 -2.47
CA GLY A 113 11.11 18.13 -3.25
C GLY A 113 11.04 17.50 -4.62
N ALA A 114 9.84 17.12 -5.05
CA ALA A 114 9.59 16.54 -6.37
C ALA A 114 8.75 17.47 -7.23
N ASP A 115 9.11 17.60 -8.50
CA ASP A 115 8.28 18.31 -9.48
C ASP A 115 7.15 17.38 -9.93
N THR A 116 5.91 17.77 -9.66
CA THR A 116 4.71 17.00 -9.98
C THR A 116 3.80 17.78 -10.94
N PRO A 117 2.84 17.13 -11.60
CA PRO A 117 1.79 17.80 -12.36
C PRO A 117 1.02 18.91 -11.64
N VAL A 118 0.97 18.90 -10.30
CA VAL A 118 0.28 19.92 -9.50
C VAL A 118 1.23 20.95 -8.90
N GLY A 119 2.49 20.95 -9.34
CA GLY A 119 3.56 21.81 -8.84
C GLY A 119 4.59 21.05 -8.01
N ARG A 120 5.59 21.76 -7.50
CA ARG A 120 6.63 21.15 -6.67
C ARG A 120 6.09 20.85 -5.28
N LEU A 121 6.15 19.58 -4.86
CA LEU A 121 5.66 19.13 -3.55
C LEU A 121 6.83 18.70 -2.65
N PRO A 122 6.80 19.03 -1.35
CA PRO A 122 7.71 18.44 -0.38
C PRO A 122 7.28 17.00 -0.06
N MET A 123 8.27 16.12 0.09
CA MET A 123 8.11 14.69 0.41
C MET A 123 9.21 14.27 1.39
N GLU A 124 8.97 13.26 2.22
CA GLU A 124 10.00 12.74 3.13
C GLU A 124 9.94 11.22 3.27
N ASN A 125 10.98 10.51 2.83
CA ASN A 125 11.07 9.08 3.15
C ASN A 125 11.57 8.89 4.59
N ILE A 126 11.13 7.80 5.22
CA ILE A 126 11.63 7.37 6.53
C ILE A 126 12.37 6.04 6.36
N LEU A 127 13.54 5.90 6.98
CA LEU A 127 14.39 4.73 6.87
C LEU A 127 14.84 4.24 8.25
N VAL A 128 14.43 3.04 8.61
CA VAL A 128 14.95 2.33 9.78
C VAL A 128 16.19 1.54 9.38
N LYS A 129 17.26 1.62 10.17
CA LYS A 129 18.50 0.84 9.96
C LYS A 129 18.81 -0.05 11.16
N ILE A 130 18.61 -1.36 10.98
CA ILE A 130 18.98 -2.38 11.96
C ILE A 130 20.34 -2.96 11.54
N PRO A 131 21.38 -2.88 12.40
CA PRO A 131 22.72 -3.30 12.02
C PRO A 131 22.82 -4.82 11.86
N GLY A 132 23.70 -5.25 10.97
CA GLY A 132 24.09 -6.65 10.79
C GLY A 132 25.56 -6.88 11.08
N GLU A 133 25.93 -8.13 11.31
CA GLU A 133 27.31 -8.54 11.62
C GLU A 133 28.23 -8.57 10.40
N LYS A 134 27.66 -8.73 9.19
CA LYS A 134 28.38 -8.86 7.92
C LYS A 134 27.85 -7.86 6.88
N PRO A 135 28.65 -7.52 5.85
CA PRO A 135 28.17 -6.74 4.73
C PRO A 135 26.97 -7.39 4.03
N GLY A 136 25.93 -6.59 3.80
CA GLY A 136 24.69 -7.00 3.14
C GLY A 136 23.48 -6.38 3.84
N VAL A 137 22.46 -6.05 3.06
CA VAL A 137 21.20 -5.46 3.51
C VAL A 137 20.04 -6.27 2.94
N ILE A 138 19.08 -6.60 3.80
CA ILE A 138 17.73 -6.99 3.42
C ILE A 138 16.87 -5.74 3.59
N LEU A 139 16.34 -5.21 2.49
CA LEU A 139 15.45 -4.07 2.52
C LEU A 139 14.00 -4.57 2.59
N LEU A 140 13.21 -3.98 3.49
CA LEU A 140 11.76 -4.09 3.53
C LEU A 140 11.20 -2.71 3.17
N GLY A 141 10.03 -2.64 2.55
CA GLY A 141 9.47 -1.35 2.17
C GLY A 141 7.97 -1.34 1.94
N THR A 142 7.43 -0.12 1.94
CA THR A 142 6.02 0.24 1.83
C THR A 142 5.95 1.73 1.45
N HIS A 143 4.87 2.16 0.79
CA HIS A 143 4.52 3.57 0.76
C HIS A 143 3.52 3.90 1.87
N TYR A 144 3.48 5.17 2.28
CA TYR A 144 2.60 5.61 3.37
C TYR A 144 1.78 6.86 3.02
N ASP A 145 1.99 7.46 1.84
CA ASP A 145 1.11 8.51 1.34
C ASP A 145 -0.18 7.92 0.74
N THR A 146 -1.26 8.69 0.77
CA THR A 146 -2.49 8.33 0.05
C THR A 146 -2.56 9.01 -1.30
N LYS A 147 -3.29 8.42 -2.24
CA LYS A 147 -3.72 9.14 -3.44
C LYS A 147 -4.33 10.49 -3.15
N ARG A 148 -4.05 11.46 -4.02
CA ARG A 148 -4.77 12.75 -4.05
C ARG A 148 -6.18 12.57 -4.62
N LEU A 149 -7.07 12.03 -3.80
CA LEU A 149 -8.47 11.79 -4.14
C LEU A 149 -9.38 12.19 -2.96
N ASP A 150 -10.50 12.85 -3.27
CA ASP A 150 -11.44 13.32 -2.25
C ASP A 150 -11.98 12.15 -1.41
N ASN A 151 -11.89 12.27 -0.08
CA ASN A 151 -12.33 11.26 0.89
C ASN A 151 -11.64 9.88 0.76
N PHE A 152 -10.50 9.80 0.08
CA PHE A 152 -9.70 8.58 0.00
C PHE A 152 -8.75 8.48 1.21
N VAL A 153 -9.04 7.55 2.13
CA VAL A 153 -8.25 7.41 3.37
C VAL A 153 -7.14 6.35 3.28
N GLY A 154 -7.04 5.61 2.17
CA GLY A 154 -6.00 4.61 1.92
C GLY A 154 -5.86 3.60 3.06
N ALA A 155 -6.95 2.94 3.45
CA ALA A 155 -6.88 1.98 4.54
C ALA A 155 -6.05 0.75 4.14
N ASP A 156 -6.22 0.28 2.90
CA ASP A 156 -5.47 -0.83 2.33
C ASP A 156 -4.26 -0.30 1.54
N ASP A 157 -4.51 0.65 0.65
CA ASP A 157 -3.54 1.34 -0.21
C ASP A 157 -2.71 2.34 0.63
N GLY A 158 -1.45 1.96 0.89
CA GLY A 158 -0.54 2.62 1.84
C GLY A 158 -0.75 2.22 3.31
N GLY A 159 -1.97 2.31 3.84
CA GLY A 159 -2.24 2.14 5.26
C GLY A 159 -1.92 0.73 5.80
N SER A 160 -2.24 -0.32 5.04
CA SER A 160 -2.07 -1.72 5.45
C SER A 160 -0.61 -2.15 5.50
N SER A 161 0.15 -1.85 4.44
CA SER A 161 1.56 -2.20 4.31
C SER A 161 2.41 -1.38 5.28
N THR A 162 2.08 -0.11 5.50
CA THR A 162 2.73 0.72 6.52
C THR A 162 2.56 0.13 7.92
N ALA A 163 1.36 -0.36 8.26
CA ALA A 163 1.10 -1.03 9.52
C ALA A 163 1.88 -2.34 9.68
N VAL A 164 2.03 -3.12 8.59
CA VAL A 164 2.87 -4.33 8.58
C VAL A 164 4.33 -3.96 8.88
N MET A 165 4.87 -2.94 8.22
CA MET A 165 6.26 -2.50 8.42
C MET A 165 6.51 -1.94 9.82
N LEU A 166 5.56 -1.21 10.42
CA LEU A 166 5.66 -0.77 11.82
C LEU A 166 5.73 -1.93 12.82
N GLU A 167 4.86 -2.92 12.67
CA GLU A 167 4.83 -4.07 13.58
C GLU A 167 6.05 -5.00 13.35
N LEU A 168 6.56 -5.10 12.12
CA LEU A 168 7.85 -5.72 11.83
C LEU A 168 9.00 -4.96 12.50
N ALA A 169 9.02 -3.63 12.44
CA ALA A 169 10.04 -2.82 13.10
C ALA A 169 10.07 -3.06 14.61
N ARG A 170 8.89 -3.17 15.27
CA ARG A 170 8.78 -3.51 16.69
C ARG A 170 9.52 -4.80 17.06
N LEU A 171 9.45 -5.81 16.18
CA LEU A 171 10.09 -7.09 16.37
C LEU A 171 11.58 -7.06 16.02
N LEU A 172 11.92 -6.44 14.90
CA LEU A 172 13.24 -6.54 14.28
C LEU A 172 14.26 -5.55 14.85
N CYS A 173 13.86 -4.36 15.33
CA CYS A 173 14.80 -3.38 15.87
C CYS A 173 15.55 -3.85 17.13
N LYS A 174 15.08 -4.94 17.76
CA LYS A 174 15.71 -5.58 18.92
C LYS A 174 16.54 -6.81 18.55
N GLN A 175 16.60 -7.16 17.25
CA GLN A 175 17.30 -8.34 16.76
C GLN A 175 18.68 -7.96 16.24
N HIS A 176 19.57 -8.94 16.28
CA HIS A 176 20.88 -8.88 15.64
C HIS A 176 20.99 -10.07 14.68
N GLY A 177 21.32 -9.78 13.42
CA GLY A 177 21.39 -10.77 12.35
C GLY A 177 22.70 -10.71 11.59
N LYS A 178 22.92 -11.72 10.73
CA LYS A 178 24.09 -11.80 9.84
C LYS A 178 24.18 -10.58 8.90
N TYR A 179 23.07 -10.19 8.29
CA TYR A 179 22.94 -9.01 7.42
C TYR A 179 22.12 -7.93 8.11
N ALA A 180 22.36 -6.68 7.71
CA ALA A 180 21.51 -5.58 8.16
C ALA A 180 20.08 -5.75 7.62
N VAL A 181 19.11 -5.27 8.38
CA VAL A 181 17.72 -5.17 7.92
C VAL A 181 17.34 -3.70 7.90
N TRP A 182 16.95 -3.19 6.74
CA TRP A 182 16.46 -1.82 6.59
C TRP A 182 14.97 -1.86 6.30
N ILE A 183 14.23 -0.88 6.81
CA ILE A 183 12.78 -0.76 6.57
C ILE A 183 12.53 0.65 6.07
N ALA A 184 12.08 0.78 4.83
CA ALA A 184 11.80 2.05 4.17
C ALA A 184 10.29 2.32 4.13
N PHE A 185 9.91 3.54 4.46
CA PHE A 185 8.56 4.07 4.26
C PHE A 185 8.67 5.19 3.24
N PHE A 186 8.08 5.01 2.06
CA PHE A 186 8.17 5.92 0.93
C PHE A 186 7.02 6.93 0.93
N ASP A 187 7.36 8.19 0.64
CA ASP A 187 6.39 9.26 0.36
C ASP A 187 6.33 9.50 -1.15
N GLY A 188 5.14 9.78 -1.66
CA GLY A 188 4.90 10.09 -3.05
C GLY A 188 5.03 8.87 -3.94
N GLU A 189 4.61 7.70 -3.47
CA GLU A 189 4.37 6.58 -4.37
C GLU A 189 3.22 6.96 -5.32
N GLU A 190 2.15 7.53 -4.76
CA GLU A 190 0.91 7.72 -5.47
C GLU A 190 0.99 8.82 -6.53
N ALA A 191 0.42 8.53 -7.70
CA ALA A 191 0.26 9.54 -8.74
C ALA A 191 -0.63 10.68 -8.24
N VAL A 192 -0.22 11.93 -8.49
CA VAL A 192 -1.06 13.10 -8.16
C VAL A 192 -2.19 13.30 -9.17
N ARG A 193 -2.10 12.67 -10.35
CA ARG A 193 -3.18 12.53 -11.33
C ARG A 193 -3.96 11.24 -11.12
N LEU A 194 -5.07 11.11 -11.85
CA LEU A 194 -5.86 9.87 -11.87
C LEU A 194 -5.09 8.71 -12.52
N GLN A 195 -4.28 8.99 -13.54
CA GLN A 195 -3.50 7.97 -14.24
C GLN A 195 -2.16 7.74 -13.54
N TRP A 196 -1.81 6.47 -13.37
CA TRP A 196 -0.48 6.04 -12.97
C TRP A 196 0.45 6.02 -14.20
N GLU A 197 1.17 7.12 -14.43
CA GLU A 197 2.02 7.28 -15.61
C GLU A 197 3.36 7.94 -15.24
N ASP A 198 4.47 7.39 -15.72
CA ASP A 198 5.78 7.96 -15.44
C ASP A 198 5.92 9.39 -16.00
N PRO A 199 6.54 10.33 -15.26
CA PRO A 199 7.17 10.16 -13.93
C PRO A 199 6.24 10.49 -12.74
N ASP A 200 4.93 10.55 -12.92
CA ASP A 200 3.93 10.83 -11.88
C ASP A 200 3.59 9.57 -11.06
N ASN A 201 4.57 9.12 -10.27
CA ASN A 201 4.49 8.03 -9.30
C ASN A 201 5.87 7.80 -8.63
N ARG A 202 5.94 6.94 -7.61
CA ARG A 202 7.18 6.33 -7.07
C ARG A 202 8.28 7.35 -6.74
N TYR A 203 7.92 8.58 -6.41
CA TYR A 203 8.84 9.68 -6.17
C TYR A 203 9.80 9.34 -5.04
N GLY A 204 9.28 8.80 -3.94
CA GLY A 204 10.03 8.37 -2.76
C GLY A 204 11.03 7.26 -3.05
N SER A 205 10.59 6.14 -3.64
CA SER A 205 11.48 5.02 -3.96
C SER A 205 12.53 5.40 -5.00
N ARG A 206 12.19 6.21 -6.00
CA ARG A 206 13.15 6.74 -7.00
C ARG A 206 14.23 7.57 -6.34
N GLN A 207 13.85 8.48 -5.45
CA GLN A 207 14.76 9.31 -4.68
C GLN A 207 15.70 8.45 -3.83
N MET A 208 15.16 7.51 -3.04
CA MET A 208 15.97 6.66 -2.17
C MET A 208 16.91 5.76 -2.97
N ALA A 209 16.43 5.13 -4.06
CA ALA A 209 17.24 4.28 -4.91
C ALA A 209 18.37 5.06 -5.61
N ALA A 210 18.12 6.32 -6.02
CA ALA A 210 19.17 7.21 -6.54
C ALA A 210 20.19 7.59 -5.47
N ARG A 211 19.75 7.93 -4.24
CA ARG A 211 20.64 8.23 -3.11
C ARG A 211 21.51 7.03 -2.73
N PHE A 212 20.95 5.82 -2.71
CA PHE A 212 21.71 4.60 -2.47
C PHE A 212 22.68 4.28 -3.61
N ALA A 213 22.33 4.59 -4.85
CA ALA A 213 23.26 4.46 -5.97
C ALA A 213 24.46 5.40 -5.81
N ASN A 214 24.23 6.65 -5.43
CA ASN A 214 25.27 7.67 -5.26
C ASN A 214 26.21 7.37 -4.08
N SER A 215 25.68 6.83 -2.97
CA SER A 215 26.48 6.44 -1.80
C SER A 215 27.17 5.08 -1.97
N GLY A 216 26.77 4.28 -2.97
CA GLY A 216 27.23 2.91 -3.15
C GLY A 216 26.49 1.87 -2.29
N ASP A 217 25.56 2.30 -1.44
CA ASP A 217 24.72 1.42 -0.62
C ASP A 217 23.82 0.51 -1.45
N ILE A 218 23.44 0.92 -2.67
CA ILE A 218 22.60 0.11 -3.57
C ILE A 218 23.20 -1.28 -3.81
N LYS A 219 24.54 -1.39 -3.87
CA LYS A 219 25.27 -2.64 -4.11
C LYS A 219 25.27 -3.57 -2.90
N LYS A 220 24.89 -3.05 -1.72
CA LYS A 220 24.80 -3.82 -0.48
C LYS A 220 23.43 -4.49 -0.33
N ILE A 221 22.41 -4.00 -1.03
CA ILE A 221 21.05 -4.54 -0.95
C ILE A 221 20.99 -5.86 -1.72
N ARG A 222 20.74 -6.94 -0.97
CA ARG A 222 20.73 -8.33 -1.48
C ARG A 222 19.33 -8.80 -1.86
N ALA A 223 18.33 -8.24 -1.22
CA ALA A 223 16.92 -8.52 -1.42
C ALA A 223 16.11 -7.30 -0.96
N PHE A 224 15.09 -6.95 -1.73
CA PHE A 224 14.09 -5.97 -1.35
C PHE A 224 12.70 -6.64 -1.35
N LEU A 225 12.02 -6.65 -0.21
CA LEU A 225 10.64 -7.12 -0.08
C LEU A 225 9.73 -5.91 0.09
N LEU A 226 8.93 -5.61 -0.92
CA LEU A 226 7.91 -4.58 -0.92
C LEU A 226 6.57 -5.22 -0.53
N ALA A 227 5.81 -4.54 0.32
CA ALA A 227 4.42 -4.84 0.58
C ALA A 227 3.57 -3.65 0.13
N ASP A 228 2.50 -3.92 -0.59
CA ASP A 228 1.49 -2.94 -0.95
C ASP A 228 0.09 -3.57 -1.00
N ILE A 229 -0.96 -2.86 -0.58
CA ILE A 229 -2.36 -3.34 -0.53
C ILE A 229 -2.47 -4.79 0.02
N VAL A 230 -2.06 -4.96 1.29
CA VAL A 230 -1.88 -6.27 1.94
C VAL A 230 -2.87 -6.59 3.07
N GLY A 231 -3.80 -5.68 3.33
CA GLY A 231 -4.75 -5.73 4.45
C GLY A 231 -6.13 -6.26 4.08
N GLY A 232 -6.51 -6.27 2.80
CA GLY A 232 -7.83 -6.66 2.33
C GLY A 232 -8.34 -8.01 2.86
N ARG A 233 -9.61 -8.10 3.28
CA ARG A 233 -10.23 -9.33 3.82
C ARG A 233 -10.21 -10.51 2.83
N ASN A 234 -10.28 -10.21 1.54
CA ASN A 234 -10.38 -11.21 0.48
C ASN A 234 -9.07 -11.32 -0.33
N SER A 235 -7.95 -10.81 0.20
CA SER A 235 -6.73 -10.67 -0.57
C SER A 235 -6.25 -11.98 -1.20
N ARG A 236 -5.71 -11.89 -2.41
CA ARG A 236 -5.09 -13.00 -3.14
C ARG A 236 -3.76 -12.55 -3.73
N PHE A 237 -2.68 -12.80 -2.99
CA PHE A 237 -1.34 -12.46 -3.42
C PHE A 237 -0.89 -13.41 -4.51
N ARG A 238 -0.83 -12.91 -5.74
CA ARG A 238 -0.29 -13.59 -6.92
C ARG A 238 1.13 -13.14 -7.17
N ARG A 239 1.86 -13.90 -7.97
CA ARG A 239 3.25 -13.64 -8.31
C ARG A 239 3.32 -12.52 -9.34
N ASP A 240 3.69 -11.31 -8.92
CA ASP A 240 3.97 -10.19 -9.82
C ASP A 240 5.05 -10.56 -10.85
N ASP A 241 4.75 -10.39 -12.13
CA ASP A 241 5.61 -10.76 -13.25
C ASP A 241 6.83 -9.84 -13.41
N SER A 242 6.83 -8.71 -12.71
CA SER A 242 7.93 -7.75 -12.68
C SER A 242 8.88 -7.92 -11.48
N SER A 243 8.57 -8.88 -10.60
CA SER A 243 9.39 -9.26 -9.45
C SER A 243 10.51 -10.23 -9.83
N THR A 244 11.55 -10.29 -9.00
CA THR A 244 12.70 -11.16 -9.21
C THR A 244 12.37 -12.61 -8.83
N GLU A 245 12.35 -13.50 -9.84
CA GLU A 245 11.87 -14.88 -9.75
C GLU A 245 12.36 -15.64 -8.50
N TRP A 246 13.68 -15.72 -8.26
CA TRP A 246 14.22 -16.48 -7.12
C TRP A 246 13.77 -15.94 -5.75
N LEU A 247 13.54 -14.64 -5.65
CA LEU A 247 13.12 -13.99 -4.41
C LEU A 247 11.60 -14.18 -4.21
N THR A 248 10.83 -14.11 -5.29
CA THR A 248 9.42 -14.50 -5.31
C THR A 248 9.25 -15.95 -4.89
N ASP A 249 10.03 -16.89 -5.44
CA ASP A 249 10.01 -18.31 -5.05
C ASP A 249 10.28 -18.46 -3.54
N LEU A 250 11.30 -17.77 -3.01
CA LEU A 250 11.61 -17.81 -1.59
C LEU A 250 10.41 -17.37 -0.72
N VAL A 251 9.78 -16.24 -1.04
CA VAL A 251 8.65 -15.71 -0.27
C VAL A 251 7.43 -16.65 -0.36
N TRP A 252 7.14 -17.19 -1.55
CA TRP A 252 6.02 -18.12 -1.74
C TRP A 252 6.27 -19.47 -1.09
N GLU A 253 7.50 -19.99 -1.11
CA GLU A 253 7.88 -21.21 -0.38
C GLU A 253 7.74 -21.03 1.13
N VAL A 254 8.14 -19.86 1.66
CA VAL A 254 7.91 -19.50 3.07
C VAL A 254 6.42 -19.51 3.37
N ALA A 255 5.60 -18.82 2.57
CA ALA A 255 4.15 -18.79 2.77
C ALA A 255 3.52 -20.19 2.71
N ALA A 256 3.92 -21.04 1.76
CA ALA A 256 3.45 -22.41 1.66
C ALA A 256 3.84 -23.25 2.88
N ARG A 257 5.09 -23.16 3.36
CA ARG A 257 5.58 -23.84 4.56
C ARG A 257 4.82 -23.43 5.83
N LEU A 258 4.38 -22.17 5.90
CA LEU A 258 3.55 -21.64 7.00
C LEU A 258 2.07 -22.00 6.87
N GLY A 259 1.66 -22.66 5.78
CA GLY A 259 0.27 -23.06 5.54
C GLY A 259 -0.60 -21.98 4.90
N TYR A 260 -0.01 -20.96 4.28
CA TYR A 260 -0.72 -19.81 3.69
C TYR A 260 -0.85 -19.85 2.16
N ALA A 261 -0.69 -21.03 1.55
CA ALA A 261 -0.82 -21.22 0.09
C ALA A 261 -2.24 -20.91 -0.46
N GLY A 262 -3.25 -20.80 0.41
CA GLY A 262 -4.58 -20.34 0.02
C GLY A 262 -4.71 -18.82 -0.15
N LEU A 263 -3.72 -18.05 0.34
CA LEU A 263 -3.64 -16.60 0.23
C LEU A 263 -2.50 -16.18 -0.72
N PHE A 264 -1.36 -16.86 -0.65
CA PHE A 264 -0.21 -16.73 -1.56
C PHE A 264 -0.34 -17.76 -2.69
N LEU A 265 -0.98 -17.35 -3.78
CA LEU A 265 -1.33 -18.21 -4.90
C LEU A 265 -0.15 -18.35 -5.85
N ASN A 266 0.14 -19.58 -6.28
CA ASN A 266 1.17 -19.83 -7.29
C ASN A 266 0.63 -19.57 -8.72
N GLU A 267 0.18 -18.34 -8.94
CA GLU A 267 -0.37 -17.83 -10.20
C GLU A 267 0.37 -16.54 -10.55
N LEU A 268 0.73 -16.36 -11.83
CA LEU A 268 1.34 -15.11 -12.29
C LEU A 268 0.29 -14.01 -12.49
N THR A 269 0.66 -12.78 -12.20
CA THR A 269 -0.14 -11.58 -12.49
C THR A 269 0.76 -10.44 -12.95
N GLY A 270 0.22 -9.53 -13.77
CA GLY A 270 0.89 -8.30 -14.13
C GLY A 270 0.29 -7.13 -13.36
N ILE A 271 1.11 -6.46 -12.55
CA ILE A 271 0.68 -5.31 -11.72
C ILE A 271 0.81 -3.98 -12.49
N GLY A 272 1.75 -3.89 -13.43
CA GLY A 272 2.03 -2.66 -14.18
C GLY A 272 3.12 -1.78 -13.55
N GLY A 273 3.62 -2.18 -12.38
CA GLY A 273 4.84 -1.67 -11.74
C GLY A 273 4.59 -0.83 -10.50
N ASP A 274 5.53 -0.93 -9.56
CA ASP A 274 5.45 -0.36 -8.20
C ASP A 274 6.88 0.10 -7.77
N ASP A 275 7.06 0.53 -6.53
CA ASP A 275 8.28 1.05 -5.92
C ASP A 275 9.48 0.11 -6.04
N HIS A 276 9.25 -1.20 -6.14
CA HIS A 276 10.30 -2.20 -6.38
C HIS A 276 11.07 -1.94 -7.68
N HIS A 277 10.42 -1.37 -8.69
CA HIS A 277 11.05 -1.05 -9.97
C HIS A 277 12.19 -0.04 -9.82
N SER A 278 12.07 0.91 -8.90
CA SER A 278 13.12 1.90 -8.62
C SER A 278 14.45 1.21 -8.26
N PHE A 279 14.37 0.03 -7.65
CA PHE A 279 15.49 -0.79 -7.21
C PHE A 279 15.88 -1.87 -8.24
N THR A 280 14.93 -2.57 -8.87
CA THR A 280 15.24 -3.60 -9.87
C THR A 280 15.94 -3.02 -11.11
N GLN A 281 15.56 -1.80 -11.54
CA GLN A 281 16.27 -1.06 -12.59
C GLN A 281 17.73 -0.76 -12.26
N ARG A 282 18.12 -0.85 -10.97
CA ARG A 282 19.49 -0.66 -10.47
C ARG A 282 20.16 -1.98 -10.06
N GLY A 283 19.59 -3.11 -10.45
CA GLY A 283 20.16 -4.44 -10.25
C GLY A 283 19.94 -5.03 -8.85
N VAL A 284 19.04 -4.44 -8.04
CA VAL A 284 18.66 -5.00 -6.75
C VAL A 284 17.55 -6.04 -6.95
N PRO A 285 17.73 -7.30 -6.52
CA PRO A 285 16.64 -8.27 -6.49
C PRO A 285 15.51 -7.79 -5.60
N ALA A 286 14.30 -7.70 -6.15
CA ALA A 286 13.13 -7.25 -5.41
C ALA A 286 11.90 -8.12 -5.68
N VAL A 287 11.04 -8.24 -4.69
CA VAL A 287 9.72 -8.89 -4.78
C VAL A 287 8.68 -7.94 -4.25
N ASP A 288 7.55 -7.89 -4.93
CA ASP A 288 6.37 -7.15 -4.54
C ASP A 288 5.27 -8.14 -4.10
N VAL A 289 4.74 -7.94 -2.90
CA VAL A 289 3.61 -8.69 -2.35
C VAL A 289 2.43 -7.73 -2.31
N ILE A 290 1.59 -7.86 -3.34
CA ILE A 290 0.47 -6.96 -3.61
C ILE A 290 -0.78 -7.70 -4.07
N ASP A 291 -1.95 -7.18 -3.71
CA ASP A 291 -3.22 -7.52 -4.34
C ASP A 291 -3.87 -6.29 -4.96
N LEU A 292 -3.77 -6.18 -6.28
CA LEU A 292 -4.28 -5.04 -7.05
C LEU A 292 -5.13 -5.50 -8.25
N ILE A 293 -5.74 -6.68 -8.19
CA ILE A 293 -6.56 -7.13 -9.33
C ILE A 293 -7.87 -6.33 -9.35
N PRO A 294 -8.17 -5.51 -10.39
CA PRO A 294 -9.25 -4.52 -10.31
C PRO A 294 -10.65 -5.09 -10.00
N ASN A 295 -10.92 -6.33 -10.43
CA ASN A 295 -12.20 -6.99 -10.16
C ASN A 295 -12.26 -7.65 -8.77
N GLU A 296 -11.12 -7.87 -8.13
CA GLU A 296 -11.00 -8.51 -6.81
C GLU A 296 -10.83 -7.45 -5.69
N VAL A 297 -10.27 -6.29 -6.05
CA VAL A 297 -10.07 -5.12 -5.18
C VAL A 297 -10.85 -3.91 -5.71
N PRO A 298 -12.21 -3.96 -5.75
CA PRO A 298 -13.02 -2.92 -6.39
C PRO A 298 -13.04 -1.58 -5.65
N TYR A 299 -12.44 -1.52 -4.46
CA TYR A 299 -12.32 -0.32 -3.65
C TYR A 299 -11.02 0.47 -3.88
N TRP A 300 -10.06 -0.10 -4.61
CA TRP A 300 -8.82 0.57 -4.95
C TRP A 300 -9.07 1.89 -5.69
N HIS A 301 -8.33 2.95 -5.31
CA HIS A 301 -8.53 4.32 -5.82
C HIS A 301 -9.98 4.81 -5.72
N THR A 302 -10.71 4.42 -4.66
CA THR A 302 -12.05 4.93 -4.37
C THR A 302 -12.20 5.30 -2.90
N PRO A 303 -13.13 6.20 -2.54
CA PRO A 303 -13.45 6.48 -1.13
C PRO A 303 -13.96 5.27 -0.32
N GLN A 304 -14.13 4.10 -0.93
CA GLN A 304 -14.50 2.85 -0.28
C GLN A 304 -13.30 2.07 0.27
N ASP A 305 -12.07 2.52 0.03
CA ASP A 305 -10.88 1.96 0.69
C ASP A 305 -10.81 2.44 2.15
N THR A 306 -11.59 1.76 2.99
CA THR A 306 -11.85 2.11 4.39
C THR A 306 -11.58 0.93 5.33
N LEU A 307 -11.51 1.19 6.65
CA LEU A 307 -11.13 0.18 7.66
C LEU A 307 -11.96 -1.11 7.67
N ASP A 308 -13.21 -1.08 7.18
CA ASP A 308 -14.02 -2.28 7.06
C ASP A 308 -13.48 -3.28 6.03
N LYS A 309 -12.59 -2.87 5.12
CA LYS A 309 -11.89 -3.75 4.17
C LYS A 309 -10.74 -4.52 4.81
N ILE A 310 -10.23 -4.05 5.95
CA ILE A 310 -8.99 -4.52 6.53
C ILE A 310 -9.21 -5.72 7.45
N SER A 311 -8.34 -6.71 7.33
CA SER A 311 -8.31 -7.93 8.13
C SER A 311 -7.05 -8.00 8.98
N ALA A 312 -7.23 -8.01 10.30
CA ALA A 312 -6.14 -8.23 11.24
C ALA A 312 -5.46 -9.60 11.00
N LYS A 313 -6.22 -10.59 10.53
CA LYS A 313 -5.70 -11.90 10.15
C LYS A 313 -4.77 -11.82 8.95
N ASN A 314 -5.14 -11.12 7.88
CA ASN A 314 -4.30 -11.01 6.68
C ASN A 314 -3.04 -10.19 6.96
N LEU A 315 -3.15 -9.10 7.73
CA LEU A 315 -1.98 -8.35 8.24
C LEU A 315 -1.02 -9.28 9.01
N ALA A 316 -1.54 -10.14 9.90
CA ALA A 316 -0.72 -11.10 10.63
C ALA A 316 -0.06 -12.16 9.73
N ILE A 317 -0.78 -12.66 8.72
CA ILE A 317 -0.25 -13.63 7.76
C ILE A 317 0.90 -13.01 6.95
N VAL A 318 0.68 -11.82 6.38
CA VAL A 318 1.71 -11.13 5.57
C VAL A 318 2.92 -10.78 6.43
N GLY A 319 2.70 -10.22 7.63
CA GLY A 319 3.77 -9.93 8.58
C GLY A 319 4.56 -11.19 8.97
N HIS A 320 3.90 -12.32 9.18
CA HIS A 320 4.56 -13.59 9.48
C HIS A 320 5.40 -14.10 8.30
N VAL A 321 4.89 -14.00 7.06
CA VAL A 321 5.63 -14.37 5.86
C VAL A 321 6.86 -13.49 5.66
N PHE A 322 6.75 -12.17 5.85
CA PHE A 322 7.89 -11.26 5.77
C PHE A 322 8.94 -11.57 6.84
N LEU A 323 8.50 -11.77 8.09
CA LEU A 323 9.40 -12.09 9.20
C LEU A 323 10.18 -13.40 8.95
N GLU A 324 9.51 -14.44 8.47
CA GLU A 324 10.15 -15.72 8.18
C GLU A 324 11.01 -15.67 6.90
N SER A 325 10.63 -14.87 5.92
CA SER A 325 11.44 -14.60 4.72
C SER A 325 12.74 -13.89 5.09
N VAL A 326 12.70 -12.90 6.00
CA VAL A 326 13.91 -12.26 6.56
C VAL A 326 14.78 -13.30 7.25
N LYS A 327 14.23 -14.18 8.10
CA LYS A 327 15.00 -15.25 8.76
C LYS A 327 15.67 -16.20 7.76
N GLN A 328 14.98 -16.54 6.66
CA GLN A 328 15.53 -17.38 5.61
C GLN A 328 16.62 -16.66 4.79
N LEU A 329 16.52 -15.35 4.57
CA LEU A 329 17.57 -14.56 3.94
C LEU A 329 18.79 -14.36 4.84
N GLN A 330 18.59 -14.31 6.16
CA GLN A 330 19.68 -14.24 7.14
C GLN A 330 20.53 -15.52 7.19
N SER A 331 19.97 -16.69 6.82
CA SER A 331 20.69 -17.96 6.85
C SER A 331 21.53 -18.25 5.60
N LYS A 332 21.25 -17.59 4.48
CA LYS A 332 22.03 -17.70 3.22
C LYS A 332 23.35 -16.95 3.31
#